data_AF-A0A852JGN2-F1
#
_entry.id   AF-A0A852JGN2-F1
#
_cell.length_a   1.000
_cell.length_b   1.000
_cell.length_c   1.000
_cell.angle_alpha   90.00
_cell.angle_beta   90.00
_cell.angle_gamma   90.00
#
_symmetry.space_group_name_H-M   'P 1'
#
loop_
_entity.id
_entity.type
_entity.pdbx_description
1 polymer ?
#
loop_
_entity_poly.entity_id
_entity_poly.type
_entity_poly.pdbx_seq_one_letter_code
_entity_poly.pdbx_strand_id
1 'polypeptide(L)'
;ELAVLLTLLGAARAFSSCHSLDLEAARRKRIEAVRGQILSKLRLTTPPSDPPPGSTFPIPEEIRALYNSTQELLQQRARSLPHEDPQEYYAKELHRIPMEPPGEG
;
A
#
# COMPACT_ATOMS: atom_id res chain seq x y z
N GLU A 1 3.47 -5.46 55.10
CA GLU A 1 2.90 -4.54 54.08
C GLU A 1 3.64 -4.61 52.73
N LEU A 2 4.95 -4.38 52.69
CA LEU A 2 5.77 -4.43 51.45
C LEU A 2 5.75 -5.78 50.71
N ALA A 3 5.77 -6.90 51.44
CA ALA A 3 5.74 -8.24 50.86
C ALA A 3 4.45 -8.51 50.07
N VAL A 4 3.31 -8.01 50.56
CA VAL A 4 2.00 -8.18 49.92
C VAL A 4 1.94 -7.37 48.61
N LEU A 5 2.52 -6.17 48.61
CA LEU A 5 2.65 -5.34 47.41
C LEU A 5 3.51 -6.00 46.32
N LEU A 6 4.62 -6.65 46.69
CA LEU A 6 5.44 -7.39 45.72
C LEU A 6 4.68 -8.58 45.11
N THR A 7 3.93 -9.32 45.93
CA THR A 7 3.14 -10.46 45.43
C THR A 7 2.02 -10.02 44.49
N LEU A 8 1.35 -8.90 44.79
CA LEU A 8 0.31 -8.34 43.93
C LEU A 8 0.87 -7.80 42.60
N LEU A 9 2.05 -7.18 42.61
CA LEU A 9 2.72 -6.70 41.40
C LEU A 9 3.17 -7.87 40.51
N GLY A 10 3.68 -8.95 41.10
CA GLY A 10 4.02 -10.18 40.39
C GLY A 10 2.79 -10.84 39.74
N ALA A 11 1.68 -10.94 40.49
CA ALA A 11 0.42 -11.46 39.98
C ALA A 11 -0.17 -10.59 38.86
N ALA A 12 -0.16 -9.26 39.02
CA ALA A 12 -0.64 -8.31 38.00
C ALA A 12 0.17 -8.39 36.70
N ARG A 13 1.49 -8.60 36.77
CA ARG A 13 2.32 -8.86 35.58
C ARG A 13 2.00 -10.21 34.94
N ALA A 14 1.67 -11.24 35.71
CA ALA A 14 1.28 -12.55 35.19
C ALA A 14 -0.10 -12.55 34.50
N PHE A 15 -1.03 -11.68 34.92
CA PHE A 15 -2.31 -11.45 34.24
C PHE A 15 -2.21 -10.53 33.01
N SER A 16 -1.11 -9.80 32.85
CA SER A 16 -0.82 -9.02 31.65
C SER A 16 -0.11 -9.91 30.63
N SER A 17 -0.87 -10.73 29.92
CA SER A 17 -0.36 -11.64 28.88
C SER A 17 0.12 -10.94 27.61
N CYS A 18 0.15 -9.60 27.58
CA CYS A 18 0.56 -8.82 26.42
C CYS A 18 2.07 -8.58 26.47
N HIS A 19 2.82 -9.32 25.64
CA HIS A 19 4.23 -9.05 25.38
C HIS A 19 4.41 -7.61 24.89
N SER A 20 5.47 -6.90 25.32
CA SER A 20 5.76 -5.56 24.82
C SER A 20 5.99 -5.65 23.31
N LEU A 21 5.14 -4.97 22.53
CA LEU A 21 5.21 -5.03 21.09
C LEU A 21 6.30 -4.08 20.57
N ASP A 22 7.34 -4.65 19.97
CA ASP A 22 8.36 -3.87 19.26
C ASP A 22 7.79 -3.40 17.91
N LEU A 23 7.31 -2.15 17.90
CA LEU A 23 6.75 -1.51 16.71
C LEU A 23 7.77 -1.37 15.59
N GLU A 24 9.06 -1.21 15.90
CA GLU A 24 10.11 -1.07 14.89
C GLU A 24 10.38 -2.42 14.20
N ALA A 25 10.41 -3.51 14.96
CA ALA A 25 10.49 -4.86 14.39
C ALA A 25 9.26 -5.18 13.51
N ALA A 26 8.06 -4.81 13.96
CA ALA A 26 6.83 -4.99 13.18
C ALA A 26 6.85 -4.16 11.89
N ARG A 27 7.30 -2.89 11.96
CA ARG A 27 7.44 -1.99 10.82
C ARG A 27 8.41 -2.55 9.77
N ARG A 28 9.58 -3.05 10.19
CA ARG A 28 10.55 -3.68 9.29
C ARG A 28 9.96 -4.88 8.56
N LYS A 29 9.28 -5.78 9.28
CA LYS A 29 8.57 -6.92 8.68
C LYS A 29 7.50 -6.47 7.68
N ARG A 30 6.77 -5.40 8.00
CA ARG A 30 5.76 -4.84 7.10
C ARG A 30 6.38 -4.27 5.82
N ILE A 31 7.53 -3.58 5.91
CA ILE A 31 8.24 -3.05 4.74
C ILE A 31 8.63 -4.19 3.79
N GLU A 32 9.22 -5.28 4.32
CA GLU A 32 9.61 -6.43 3.50
C GLU A 32 8.40 -7.13 2.87
N ALA A 33 7.31 -7.28 3.62
CA ALA A 33 6.06 -7.84 3.10
C ALA A 33 5.47 -6.98 1.96
N VAL A 34 5.44 -5.66 2.12
CA VAL A 34 4.95 -4.73 1.10
C VAL A 34 5.85 -4.73 -0.13
N ARG A 35 7.19 -4.81 0.04
CA ARG A 35 8.14 -4.94 -1.07
C ARG A 35 7.82 -6.18 -1.92
N GLY A 36 7.67 -7.34 -1.28
CA GLY A 36 7.31 -8.58 -1.96
C GLY A 36 5.93 -8.50 -2.63
N GLN A 37 4.96 -7.84 -1.98
CA GLN A 37 3.63 -7.65 -2.53
C GLN A 37 3.63 -6.82 -3.82
N ILE A 38 4.35 -5.68 -3.83
CA ILE A 38 4.45 -4.82 -5.01
C ILE A 38 5.09 -5.58 -6.18
N LEU A 39 6.23 -6.23 -5.94
CA LEU A 39 6.93 -7.01 -6.96
C LEU A 39 6.06 -8.15 -7.52
N SER A 40 5.34 -8.87 -6.64
CA SER A 40 4.43 -9.93 -7.05
C SER A 40 3.26 -9.42 -7.89
N LYS A 41 2.66 -8.28 -7.50
CA LYS A 41 1.58 -7.64 -8.27
C LYS A 41 2.06 -7.20 -9.66
N LEU A 42 3.29 -6.70 -9.78
CA LEU A 42 3.91 -6.28 -11.04
C LEU A 42 4.55 -7.41 -11.85
N ARG A 43 4.54 -8.65 -11.33
CA ARG A 43 5.22 -9.82 -11.94
C ARG A 43 6.72 -9.60 -12.14
N LEU A 44 7.35 -8.89 -11.21
CA LEU A 44 8.78 -8.62 -11.19
C LEU A 44 9.45 -9.49 -10.12
N THR A 45 10.61 -10.07 -10.44
CA THR A 45 11.42 -10.81 -9.46
C THR A 45 12.34 -9.89 -8.66
N THR A 46 12.75 -8.78 -9.26
CA THR A 46 13.64 -7.76 -8.68
C THR A 46 13.18 -6.37 -9.11
N PRO A 47 13.53 -5.32 -8.36
CA PRO A 47 13.30 -3.94 -8.80
C PRO A 47 13.93 -3.68 -10.18
N PRO A 48 13.29 -2.89 -11.05
CA PRO A 48 13.89 -2.47 -12.32
C PRO A 48 15.10 -1.56 -12.04
N SER A 49 16.03 -1.49 -12.99
CA SER A 49 17.19 -0.60 -12.89
C SER A 49 16.75 0.86 -12.80
N ASP A 50 17.44 1.63 -11.97
CA ASP A 50 17.25 3.07 -11.88
C ASP A 50 17.51 3.72 -13.25
N PRO A 51 16.77 4.79 -13.58
CA PRO A 51 16.99 5.50 -14.83
C PRO A 51 18.37 6.20 -14.78
N PRO A 52 19.01 6.46 -15.93
CA PRO A 52 20.37 6.97 -15.97
C PRO A 52 20.49 8.33 -15.26
N PRO A 53 21.61 8.62 -14.59
CA PRO A 53 21.81 9.88 -13.88
C PRO A 53 21.61 11.07 -14.83
N GLY A 54 20.70 11.98 -14.48
CA GLY A 54 20.34 13.14 -15.31
C GLY A 54 19.06 12.97 -16.13
N SER A 55 18.40 11.81 -16.09
CA SER A 55 17.08 11.59 -16.69
C SER A 55 15.95 12.18 -15.84
N THR A 56 16.04 13.46 -15.45
CA THR A 56 14.91 14.22 -14.91
C THR A 56 14.08 14.77 -16.05
N PHE A 57 13.55 13.87 -16.89
CA PHE A 57 12.58 14.28 -17.89
C PHE A 57 11.24 14.53 -17.19
N PRO A 58 10.55 15.64 -17.50
CA PRO A 58 9.21 15.85 -16.98
C PRO A 58 8.30 14.73 -17.48
N ILE A 59 7.50 14.16 -16.57
CA ILE A 59 6.50 13.15 -16.92
C ILE A 59 5.53 13.79 -17.93
N PRO A 60 5.26 13.14 -19.09
CA PRO A 60 4.33 13.65 -20.07
C PRO A 60 2.96 13.99 -19.46
N GLU A 61 2.34 15.07 -19.93
CA GLU A 61 1.06 15.54 -19.38
C GLU A 61 -0.03 14.47 -19.45
N GLU A 62 -0.08 13.71 -20.55
CA GLU A 62 -1.05 12.64 -20.75
C GLU A 62 -0.95 11.55 -19.67
N ILE A 63 0.26 11.13 -19.32
CA ILE A 63 0.52 10.14 -18.27
C ILE A 63 0.10 10.69 -16.91
N ARG A 64 0.40 11.96 -16.64
CA ARG A 64 -0.01 12.64 -15.41
C ARG A 64 -1.54 12.76 -15.32
N ALA A 65 -2.21 13.07 -16.42
CA ALA A 65 -3.67 13.14 -16.49
C ALA A 65 -4.30 11.78 -16.24
N LEU A 66 -3.75 10.71 -16.82
CA LEU A 66 -4.18 9.32 -16.59
C LEU A 66 -4.00 8.90 -15.12
N TYR A 67 -2.86 9.25 -14.52
CA TYR A 67 -2.62 8.97 -13.10
C TYR A 67 -3.64 9.69 -12.21
N ASN A 68 -3.86 10.99 -12.45
CA ASN A 68 -4.79 11.81 -11.67
C ASN A 68 -6.23 11.30 -11.77
N SER A 69 -6.71 10.95 -12.97
CA SER A 69 -8.06 10.40 -13.14
C SER A 69 -8.22 9.05 -12.45
N THR A 70 -7.18 8.22 -12.44
CA THR A 70 -7.19 6.93 -11.72
C THR A 70 -7.24 7.13 -10.22
N GLN A 71 -6.47 8.07 -9.67
CA GLN A 71 -6.52 8.41 -8.24
C GLN A 71 -7.91 8.88 -7.83
N GLU A 72 -8.54 9.74 -8.62
CA GLU A 72 -9.90 10.22 -8.36
C GLU A 72 -10.92 9.07 -8.38
N LEU A 73 -10.87 8.19 -9.39
CA LEU A 73 -11.74 7.00 -9.49
C LEU A 73 -11.57 6.08 -8.27
N LEU A 74 -10.32 5.79 -7.88
CA LEU A 74 -10.03 4.96 -6.70
C LEU A 74 -10.55 5.60 -5.42
N GLN A 75 -10.45 6.92 -5.28
CA GLN A 75 -10.98 7.64 -4.12
C GLN A 75 -12.52 7.59 -4.08
N GLN A 76 -13.18 7.67 -5.23
CA GLN A 76 -14.64 7.50 -5.33
C GLN A 76 -15.05 6.06 -4.98
N ARG A 77 -14.33 5.05 -5.49
CA ARG A 77 -14.58 3.63 -5.18
C ARG A 77 -14.30 3.31 -3.72
N ALA A 78 -13.31 3.92 -3.07
CA ALA A 78 -13.04 3.69 -1.65
C ALA A 78 -14.19 4.14 -0.73
N ARG A 79 -15.09 5.03 -1.22
CA ARG A 79 -16.32 5.42 -0.51
C ARG A 79 -17.42 4.35 -0.62
N SER A 80 -17.36 3.46 -1.62
CA SER A 80 -18.16 2.24 -1.65
C SER A 80 -17.36 1.08 -1.04
N LEU A 81 -18.05 0.07 -0.48
CA LEU A 81 -17.38 -1.08 0.14
C LEU A 81 -16.39 -1.71 -0.87
N PRO A 82 -15.11 -1.90 -0.50
CA PRO A 82 -14.14 -2.52 -1.39
C PRO A 82 -14.50 -3.99 -1.58
N HIS A 83 -15.03 -4.33 -2.75
CA HIS A 83 -15.04 -5.70 -3.23
C HIS A 83 -13.71 -5.93 -3.94
N GLU A 84 -12.70 -6.34 -3.20
CA GLU A 84 -11.49 -6.93 -3.78
C GLU A 84 -11.89 -8.32 -4.27
N ASP A 85 -12.14 -8.46 -5.57
CA ASP A 85 -12.32 -9.78 -6.17
C ASP A 85 -10.99 -10.55 -6.03
N PRO A 86 -10.96 -11.69 -5.32
CA PRO A 86 -9.73 -12.47 -5.14
C PRO A 86 -9.11 -12.95 -6.47
N GLN A 87 -9.84 -12.89 -7.60
CA GLN A 87 -9.30 -13.18 -8.92
C GLN A 87 -8.41 -12.04 -9.49
N GLU A 88 -8.49 -10.81 -8.97
CA GLU A 88 -7.75 -9.64 -9.47
C GLU A 88 -6.45 -9.36 -8.69
N TYR A 89 -5.61 -10.37 -8.49
CA TYR A 89 -4.39 -10.22 -7.71
C TYR A 89 -3.32 -9.33 -8.38
N TYR A 90 -3.12 -9.48 -9.69
CA TYR A 90 -2.06 -8.79 -10.45
C TYR A 90 -2.43 -7.36 -10.84
N ALA A 91 -1.41 -6.52 -11.01
CA ALA A 91 -1.59 -5.17 -11.53
C ALA A 91 -2.13 -5.20 -12.97
N LYS A 92 -2.96 -4.21 -13.30
CA LYS A 92 -3.53 -4.00 -14.65
C LYS A 92 -2.88 -2.79 -15.29
N GLU A 93 -2.58 -2.89 -16.57
CA GLU A 93 -2.16 -1.75 -17.37
C GLU A 93 -3.36 -0.84 -17.65
N LEU A 94 -3.14 0.47 -17.60
CA LEU A 94 -4.19 1.46 -17.78
C LEU A 94 -4.00 2.18 -19.11
N HIS A 95 -5.06 2.23 -19.90
CA HIS A 95 -5.12 2.98 -21.15
C HIS A 95 -6.30 3.95 -21.12
N ARG A 96 -6.12 5.14 -21.69
CA ARG A 96 -7.19 6.12 -21.88
C ARG A 96 -7.51 6.22 -23.36
N ILE A 97 -8.78 6.02 -23.70
CA ILE A 97 -9.29 6.19 -25.07
C ILE A 97 -10.09 7.50 -25.08
N PRO A 98 -9.68 8.51 -25.85
CA PRO A 98 -10.46 9.74 -26.00
C PRO A 98 -11.76 9.47 -26.76
N MET A 99 -12.85 10.10 -26.33
CA MET A 99 -14.13 10.05 -27.04
C MET A 99 -14.16 11.15 -28.10
N GLU A 100 -14.68 10.85 -29.29
CA GLU A 100 -14.99 11.88 -30.30
C GLU A 100 -16.21 12.68 -29.83
N PRO A 101 -16.20 14.03 -29.93
CA PRO A 101 -17.38 14.82 -29.62
C PRO A 101 -18.53 14.42 -30.57
N PRO A 102 -19.79 14.41 -30.10
CA PRO A 102 -20.92 14.19 -30.98
C PRO A 102 -20.90 15.26 -32.06
N GLY A 103 -20.78 14.85 -33.33
CA GLY A 103 -20.73 15.79 -34.45
C GLY A 103 -21.96 16.71 -34.44
N GLU A 104 -21.72 18.01 -34.56
CA GLU A 104 -22.78 18.98 -34.85
C GLU A 104 -23.31 18.68 -36.26
N GLY A 105 -24.42 17.94 -36.33
CA GLY A 105 -25.22 17.73 -37.54
C GLY A 105 -26.33 18.76 -37.66
#